data_AF-A0A9E0HAD8-F1
#
_entry.id   AF-A0A9E0HAD8-F1
#
_cell.length_a   1.000
_cell.length_b   1.000
_cell.length_c   1.000
_cell.angle_alpha   90.00
_cell.angle_beta   90.00
_cell.angle_gamma   90.00
#
_symmetry.space_group_name_H-M   'P 1'
#
loop_
_entity.id
_entity.type
_entity.pdbx_description
1 polymer ?
#
loop_
_entity_poly.entity_id
_entity_poly.type
_entity_poly.pdbx_seq_one_letter_code
_entity_poly.pdbx_strand_id
1 'polypeptide(L)'
;MIGARLALSITIALAVGLACGGPARPAPANPPSSAPARAGAALAITHGVATRSLGPITPEGLAELLTERFARQHTDGTFVAEWNGTTEDVLAELAAMGWSDLGDIARAIPPDFDTRAAIQFRLDDPANLPGLLRDFMIMSDPHRYFGQAWQDHWGSLARGDRQVYEAYGIDLEPIRAAGVMD
;
A
#
# COMPACT_ATOMS: atom_id res chain seq x y z
N MET A 1 25.18 -30.70 45.49
CA MET A 1 24.38 -29.87 46.44
C MET A 1 24.98 -28.48 46.48
N ILE A 2 24.13 -27.45 46.66
CA ILE A 2 24.40 -26.00 46.64
C ILE A 2 24.46 -25.45 45.19
N GLY A 3 23.45 -24.80 44.60
CA GLY A 3 22.25 -24.16 45.13
C GLY A 3 22.46 -22.65 45.30
N ALA A 4 22.42 -21.88 44.21
CA ALA A 4 22.39 -20.42 44.26
C ALA A 4 21.30 -19.90 43.30
N ARG A 5 20.18 -19.51 43.89
CA ARG A 5 19.07 -18.78 43.27
C ARG A 5 19.45 -17.30 43.25
N LEU A 6 19.48 -16.67 42.08
CA LEU A 6 19.44 -15.21 41.98
C LEU A 6 18.06 -14.81 41.46
N ALA A 7 17.27 -14.22 42.36
CA ALA A 7 16.03 -13.53 42.04
C ALA A 7 16.39 -12.14 41.51
N LEU A 8 16.02 -11.83 40.28
CA LEU A 8 16.11 -10.47 39.73
C LEU A 8 14.73 -9.82 39.84
N SER A 9 14.65 -8.82 40.72
CA SER A 9 13.44 -8.07 41.02
C SER A 9 13.04 -7.15 39.88
N ILE A 10 11.77 -7.26 39.51
CA ILE A 10 11.01 -6.41 38.60
C ILE A 10 10.88 -5.00 39.20
N THR A 11 11.16 -3.96 38.43
CA THR A 11 10.71 -2.58 38.72
C THR A 11 9.95 -2.06 37.50
N ILE A 12 8.62 -2.06 37.59
CA ILE A 12 7.72 -1.43 36.61
C ILE A 12 7.53 0.02 37.07
N ALA A 13 8.03 0.97 36.30
CA ALA A 13 7.73 2.39 36.48
C ALA A 13 6.51 2.73 35.60
N LEU A 14 5.36 2.89 36.25
CA LEU A 14 4.11 3.36 35.66
C LEU A 14 4.17 4.89 35.55
N ALA A 15 4.26 5.43 34.34
CA ALA A 15 4.10 6.86 34.09
C ALA A 15 2.67 7.14 33.59
N VAL A 16 1.82 7.65 34.49
CA VAL A 16 0.49 8.16 34.18
C VAL A 16 0.63 9.61 33.72
N GLY A 17 0.62 9.82 32.41
CA GLY A 17 0.52 11.14 31.80
C GLY A 17 -0.94 11.55 31.57
N LEU A 18 -1.48 12.36 32.48
CA LEU A 18 -2.72 13.12 32.29
C LEU A 18 -2.43 14.27 31.32
N ALA A 19 -2.93 14.19 30.08
CA ALA A 19 -2.98 15.33 29.16
C ALA A 19 -4.42 15.84 29.06
N CYS A 20 -4.58 17.12 29.38
CA CYS A 20 -5.83 17.85 29.50
C CYS A 20 -6.59 17.95 28.17
N GLY A 21 -7.90 17.70 28.24
CA GLY A 21 -8.86 18.07 27.20
C GLY A 21 -9.02 19.58 27.11
N GLY A 22 -8.85 20.12 25.90
CA GLY A 22 -9.26 21.48 25.54
C GLY A 22 -10.67 21.48 24.92
N PRO A 23 -11.44 22.57 25.05
CA PRO A 23 -12.80 22.64 24.51
C PRO A 23 -12.81 22.70 22.97
N ALA A 24 -13.64 21.86 22.38
CA ALA A 24 -13.89 21.79 20.94
C ALA A 24 -14.53 23.09 20.44
N ARG A 25 -13.97 23.63 19.35
CA ARG A 25 -14.51 24.79 18.61
C ARG A 25 -15.73 24.33 17.79
N PRO A 26 -16.86 25.03 17.80
CA PRO A 26 -18.01 24.67 16.97
C PRO A 26 -17.69 24.87 15.48
N ALA A 27 -17.98 23.85 14.67
CA ALA A 27 -17.86 23.89 13.23
C ALA A 27 -18.97 24.77 12.60
N PRO A 28 -18.69 25.51 11.52
CA PRO A 28 -19.72 26.24 10.79
C PRO A 28 -20.65 25.28 10.03
N ALA A 29 -21.95 25.56 10.11
CA ALA A 29 -23.00 24.81 9.43
C ALA A 29 -22.98 25.08 7.92
N ASN A 30 -22.89 24.02 7.11
CA ASN A 30 -23.10 24.11 5.67
C ASN A 30 -24.58 23.85 5.32
N PRO A 31 -25.15 24.59 4.35
CA PRO A 31 -26.55 24.48 3.95
C PRO A 31 -26.83 23.19 3.15
N PRO A 32 -28.11 22.75 3.08
CA PRO A 32 -28.50 21.55 2.35
C PRO A 32 -28.46 21.78 0.85
N SER A 33 -27.82 20.88 0.11
CA SER A 33 -27.88 20.84 -1.36
C SER A 33 -28.64 19.59 -1.81
N SER A 34 -29.75 19.81 -2.51
CA SER A 34 -30.67 18.80 -3.03
C SER A 34 -30.36 18.44 -4.48
N ALA A 35 -30.07 17.15 -4.74
CA ALA A 35 -30.36 16.33 -5.95
C ALA A 35 -29.78 16.76 -7.34
N PRO A 36 -29.85 15.95 -8.43
CA PRO A 36 -30.27 14.56 -8.62
C PRO A 36 -29.23 13.66 -9.37
N ALA A 37 -29.70 12.48 -9.81
CA ALA A 37 -28.97 11.30 -10.28
C ALA A 37 -28.49 11.25 -11.75
N ARG A 38 -27.64 10.24 -12.02
CA ARG A 38 -27.36 9.51 -13.28
C ARG A 38 -26.61 10.23 -14.42
N ALA A 39 -25.47 9.65 -14.82
CA ALA A 39 -25.23 9.07 -16.15
C ALA A 39 -23.79 8.55 -16.23
N GLY A 40 -23.59 7.37 -16.81
CA GLY A 40 -22.28 6.78 -17.07
C GLY A 40 -21.41 7.70 -17.92
N ALA A 41 -20.14 7.82 -17.54
CA ALA A 41 -19.14 8.52 -18.32
C ALA A 41 -17.98 7.57 -18.55
N ALA A 42 -17.83 7.16 -19.81
CA ALA A 42 -16.70 6.42 -20.32
C ALA A 42 -15.39 7.12 -19.98
N LEU A 43 -14.40 6.32 -19.55
CA LEU A 43 -13.07 6.75 -19.18
C LEU A 43 -12.33 7.29 -20.43
N ALA A 44 -12.19 8.61 -20.52
CA ALA A 44 -11.25 9.27 -21.41
C ALA A 44 -10.19 9.98 -20.56
N ILE A 45 -9.07 9.30 -20.32
CA ILE A 45 -7.92 9.85 -19.60
C ILE A 45 -7.23 10.85 -20.54
N THR A 46 -7.56 12.12 -20.38
CA THR A 46 -6.87 13.23 -21.04
C THR A 46 -6.00 13.92 -20.00
N HIS A 47 -4.73 14.16 -20.34
CA HIS A 47 -3.73 14.81 -19.49
C HIS A 47 -4.18 16.21 -19.06
N GLY A 48 -4.68 16.33 -17.83
CA GLY A 48 -5.06 17.57 -17.17
C GLY A 48 -5.38 17.27 -15.72
N VAL A 49 -4.50 17.70 -14.81
CA VAL A 49 -4.51 17.38 -13.38
C VAL A 49 -5.71 18.02 -12.69
N ALA A 50 -6.87 17.37 -12.79
CA ALA A 50 -7.89 17.43 -11.76
C ALA A 50 -7.69 16.18 -10.91
N THR A 51 -7.35 16.36 -9.63
CA THR A 51 -7.31 15.31 -8.62
C THR A 51 -8.73 14.80 -8.40
N ARG A 52 -9.22 13.97 -9.32
CA ARG A 52 -10.50 13.32 -9.16
C ARG A 52 -10.29 12.26 -8.10
N SER A 53 -10.85 12.50 -6.91
CA SER A 53 -11.06 11.44 -5.92
C SER A 53 -11.78 10.29 -6.64
N LEU A 54 -11.17 9.12 -6.62
CA LEU A 54 -11.75 7.90 -7.19
C LEU A 54 -12.57 7.13 -6.15
N GLY A 55 -12.55 7.61 -4.90
CA GLY A 55 -13.31 7.04 -3.80
C GLY A 55 -12.39 6.46 -2.72
N PRO A 56 -12.96 6.10 -1.56
CA PRO A 56 -12.20 5.52 -0.47
C PRO A 56 -11.55 4.20 -0.88
N ILE A 57 -10.39 3.91 -0.31
CA ILE A 57 -9.76 2.60 -0.47
C ILE A 57 -10.64 1.52 0.18
N THR A 58 -11.08 0.55 -0.62
CA THR A 58 -11.72 -0.69 -0.16
C THR A 58 -11.09 -1.89 -0.87
N PRO A 59 -11.19 -3.12 -0.32
CA PRO A 59 -10.69 -4.31 -0.99
C PRO A 59 -11.23 -4.48 -2.41
N GLU A 60 -12.54 -4.25 -2.59
CA GLU A 60 -13.22 -4.37 -3.88
C GLU A 60 -12.76 -3.29 -4.86
N GLY A 61 -12.62 -2.04 -4.39
CA GLY A 61 -12.17 -0.93 -5.24
C GLY A 61 -10.72 -1.08 -5.70
N LEU A 62 -9.84 -1.63 -4.85
CA LEU A 62 -8.47 -1.96 -5.24
C LEU A 62 -8.43 -3.09 -6.27
N ALA A 63 -9.25 -4.13 -6.07
CA ALA A 63 -9.35 -5.24 -7.02
C ALA A 63 -9.88 -4.77 -8.38
N GLU A 64 -10.92 -3.93 -8.41
CA GLU A 64 -11.48 -3.35 -9.63
C GLU A 64 -10.45 -2.47 -10.34
N LEU A 65 -9.81 -1.54 -9.62
CA LEU A 65 -8.80 -0.63 -10.17
C LEU A 65 -7.65 -1.39 -10.83
N LEU A 66 -7.07 -2.38 -10.15
CA LEU A 66 -5.93 -3.14 -10.68
C LEU A 66 -6.33 -4.10 -11.79
N THR A 67 -7.54 -4.67 -11.74
CA THR A 67 -8.08 -5.49 -12.83
C THR A 67 -8.30 -4.66 -14.09
N GLU A 68 -8.83 -3.44 -13.97
CA GLU A 68 -8.96 -2.53 -15.10
C GLU A 68 -7.58 -2.11 -15.63
N ARG A 69 -6.66 -1.71 -14.75
CA ARG A 69 -5.31 -1.26 -15.12
C ARG A 69 -4.50 -2.33 -15.84
N PHE A 70 -4.65 -3.60 -15.43
CA PHE A 70 -3.92 -4.75 -15.95
C PHE A 70 -4.85 -5.75 -16.66
N ALA A 71 -5.88 -5.25 -17.34
CA ALA A 71 -6.91 -6.08 -17.97
C ALA A 71 -6.36 -7.13 -18.95
N ARG A 72 -5.28 -6.79 -19.68
CA ARG A 72 -4.58 -7.75 -20.56
C ARG A 72 -3.98 -8.89 -19.74
N GLN A 73 -3.19 -8.58 -18.73
CA GLN A 73 -2.53 -9.57 -17.87
C GLN A 73 -3.54 -10.43 -17.12
N HIS A 74 -4.66 -9.85 -16.68
CA HIS A 74 -5.78 -10.58 -16.09
C HIS A 74 -6.38 -11.59 -17.08
N THR A 75 -6.62 -11.17 -18.32
CA THR A 75 -7.14 -12.05 -19.38
C THR A 75 -6.15 -13.17 -19.74
N ASP A 76 -4.86 -12.84 -19.76
CA ASP A 76 -3.77 -13.77 -20.05
C ASP A 76 -3.44 -14.71 -18.88
N GLY A 77 -4.04 -14.50 -17.70
CA GLY A 77 -3.79 -15.28 -16.48
C GLY A 77 -2.43 -15.01 -15.81
N THR A 78 -1.75 -13.92 -16.19
CA THR A 78 -0.46 -13.51 -15.61
C THR A 78 -0.61 -12.52 -14.44
N PHE A 79 -1.83 -12.06 -14.19
CA PHE A 79 -2.26 -11.35 -12.99
C PHE A 79 -3.57 -11.96 -12.50
N VAL A 80 -3.67 -12.23 -11.20
CA VAL A 80 -4.88 -12.69 -10.53
C VAL A 80 -5.28 -11.69 -9.45
N ALA A 81 -6.55 -11.28 -9.42
CA ALA A 81 -7.06 -10.30 -8.47
C ALA A 81 -7.34 -10.93 -7.08
N GLU A 82 -6.35 -11.64 -6.52
CA GLU A 82 -6.46 -12.39 -5.28
C GLU A 82 -5.66 -11.74 -4.14
N TRP A 83 -6.21 -11.80 -2.93
CA TRP A 83 -5.65 -11.19 -1.71
C TRP A 83 -4.74 -12.10 -0.88
N ASN A 84 -4.80 -13.41 -1.10
CA ASN A 84 -4.00 -14.42 -0.39
C ASN A 84 -4.03 -14.30 1.15
N GLY A 85 -5.15 -13.84 1.71
CA GLY A 85 -5.34 -13.70 3.16
C GLY A 85 -4.60 -12.52 3.82
N THR A 86 -4.01 -11.60 3.05
CA THR A 86 -3.21 -10.46 3.56
C THR A 86 -3.92 -9.10 3.43
N THR A 87 -5.25 -9.11 3.25
CA THR A 87 -6.02 -7.89 3.00
C THR A 87 -5.86 -6.85 4.12
N GLU A 88 -5.97 -7.25 5.38
CA GLU A 88 -5.87 -6.32 6.52
C GLU A 88 -4.48 -5.71 6.63
N ASP A 89 -3.43 -6.51 6.43
CA ASP A 89 -2.03 -6.05 6.47
C ASP A 89 -1.77 -5.01 5.38
N VAL A 90 -2.19 -5.29 4.14
CA VAL A 90 -2.01 -4.37 3.02
C VAL A 90 -2.80 -3.08 3.23
N LEU A 91 -4.03 -3.14 3.75
CA LEU A 91 -4.80 -1.92 4.06
C LEU A 91 -4.12 -1.08 5.16
N ALA A 92 -3.52 -1.72 6.17
CA ALA A 92 -2.74 -1.03 7.19
C ALA A 92 -1.46 -0.40 6.62
N GLU A 93 -0.75 -1.11 5.73
CA GLU A 93 0.42 -0.61 5.01
C GLU A 93 0.06 0.63 4.18
N LEU A 94 -1.03 0.58 3.39
CA LEU A 94 -1.52 1.71 2.59
C LEU A 94 -1.84 2.93 3.47
N ALA A 95 -2.50 2.71 4.61
CA ALA A 95 -2.78 3.78 5.56
C ALA A 95 -1.50 4.38 6.18
N ALA A 96 -0.50 3.57 6.50
CA ALA A 96 0.81 4.03 7.00
C ALA A 96 1.58 4.83 5.94
N MET A 97 1.41 4.50 4.66
CA MET A 97 1.87 5.31 3.52
C MET A 97 1.10 6.62 3.37
N GLY A 98 0.01 6.81 4.11
CA GLY A 98 -0.85 7.99 4.03
C GLY A 98 -1.75 7.99 2.80
N TRP A 99 -1.95 6.84 2.16
CA TRP A 99 -2.87 6.68 1.04
C TRP A 99 -4.27 6.41 1.58
N SER A 100 -5.25 7.17 1.09
CA SER A 100 -6.63 7.14 1.60
C SER A 100 -7.69 7.12 0.50
N ASP A 101 -7.28 7.38 -0.75
CA ASP A 101 -8.15 7.39 -1.92
C ASP A 101 -7.58 6.46 -3.00
N LEU A 102 -8.46 5.82 -3.77
CA LEU A 102 -8.05 4.99 -4.91
C LEU A 102 -7.24 5.77 -5.96
N GLY A 103 -7.41 7.10 -6.03
CA GLY A 103 -6.62 8.01 -6.84
C GLY A 103 -5.17 8.17 -6.36
N ASP A 104 -4.85 7.86 -5.10
CA ASP A 104 -3.46 7.77 -4.63
C ASP A 104 -2.76 6.57 -5.29
N ILE A 105 -3.44 5.42 -5.30
CA ILE A 105 -2.96 4.18 -5.92
C ILE A 105 -2.77 4.37 -7.43
N ALA A 106 -3.79 4.88 -8.11
CA ALA A 106 -3.76 5.06 -9.56
C ALA A 106 -2.59 5.96 -10.02
N ARG A 107 -2.18 6.94 -9.20
CA ARG A 107 -1.05 7.82 -9.48
C ARG A 107 0.30 7.19 -9.16
N ALA A 108 0.36 6.28 -8.20
CA ALA A 108 1.58 5.57 -7.83
C ALA A 108 2.01 4.55 -8.90
N ILE A 109 1.06 4.03 -9.70
CA ILE A 109 1.36 3.06 -10.77
C ILE A 109 2.03 3.77 -11.95
N PRO A 110 3.28 3.41 -12.32
CA PRO A 110 3.91 3.98 -13.50
C PRO A 110 3.10 3.69 -14.78
N PRO A 111 3.02 4.65 -15.72
CA PRO A 111 2.26 4.47 -16.96
C PRO A 111 2.80 3.31 -17.81
N ASP A 112 4.10 3.00 -17.72
CA ASP A 112 4.82 1.95 -18.45
C ASP A 112 5.02 0.65 -17.64
N PHE A 113 4.40 0.51 -16.46
CA PHE A 113 4.61 -0.65 -15.57
C PHE A 113 4.39 -2.00 -16.24
N ASP A 114 3.31 -2.14 -17.00
CA ASP A 114 2.95 -3.37 -17.70
C ASP A 114 3.93 -3.80 -18.80
N THR A 115 4.81 -2.89 -19.23
CA THR A 115 5.84 -3.16 -20.24
C THR A 115 7.24 -3.24 -19.64
N ARG A 116 7.62 -2.28 -18.79
CA ARG A 116 8.95 -2.20 -18.19
C ARG A 116 9.14 -3.17 -17.04
N ALA A 117 8.07 -3.52 -16.32
CA ALA A 117 8.06 -4.53 -15.27
C ALA A 117 7.45 -5.87 -15.75
N ALA A 118 7.55 -6.19 -17.06
CA ALA A 118 6.95 -7.40 -17.62
C ALA A 118 7.38 -8.71 -16.94
N ILE A 119 8.54 -8.73 -16.27
CA ILE A 119 9.02 -9.88 -15.48
C ILE A 119 8.09 -10.24 -14.30
N GLN A 120 7.26 -9.29 -13.83
CA GLN A 120 6.27 -9.51 -12.77
C GLN A 120 5.05 -10.29 -13.25
N PHE A 121 4.77 -10.28 -14.54
CA PHE A 121 3.56 -10.87 -15.11
C PHE A 121 3.89 -12.19 -15.78
N ARG A 122 3.90 -13.28 -15.00
CA ARG A 122 4.28 -14.61 -15.45
C ARG A 122 3.16 -15.61 -15.25
N LEU A 123 3.06 -16.58 -16.15
CA LEU A 123 1.99 -17.59 -16.07
C LEU A 123 2.27 -18.64 -14.98
N ASP A 124 3.55 -18.93 -14.72
CA ASP A 124 3.98 -19.92 -13.72
C ASP A 124 4.01 -19.38 -12.28
N ASP A 125 3.98 -18.05 -12.13
CA ASP A 125 3.90 -17.33 -10.86
C ASP A 125 3.17 -15.99 -11.09
N PRO A 126 1.84 -16.00 -11.19
CA PRO A 126 1.07 -14.80 -11.52
C PRO A 126 1.18 -13.72 -10.45
N ALA A 127 1.27 -12.46 -10.89
CA ALA A 127 1.15 -11.32 -9.99
C ALA A 127 -0.20 -11.36 -9.25
N ASN A 128 -0.22 -10.86 -8.01
CA ASN A 128 -1.43 -10.78 -7.18
C ASN A 128 -1.60 -9.38 -6.57
N LEU A 129 -2.74 -9.13 -5.92
CA LEU A 129 -3.05 -7.79 -5.38
C LEU A 129 -2.03 -7.34 -4.32
N PRO A 130 -1.70 -8.13 -3.28
CA PRO A 130 -0.73 -7.72 -2.26
C PRO A 130 0.64 -7.40 -2.83
N GLY A 131 1.15 -8.25 -3.73
CA GLY A 131 2.48 -8.07 -4.35
C GLY A 131 2.56 -6.76 -5.11
N LEU A 132 1.61 -6.52 -6.02
CA LEU A 132 1.59 -5.29 -6.81
C LEU A 132 1.39 -4.04 -5.96
N LEU A 133 0.49 -4.06 -4.97
CA LEU A 133 0.28 -2.91 -4.08
C LEU A 133 1.55 -2.58 -3.29
N ARG A 134 2.28 -3.59 -2.81
CA ARG A 134 3.57 -3.41 -2.13
C ARG A 134 4.64 -2.89 -3.05
N ASP A 135 4.73 -3.41 -4.27
CA ASP A 135 5.63 -2.86 -5.29
C ASP A 135 5.36 -1.36 -5.51
N PHE A 136 4.10 -0.95 -5.65
CA PHE A 136 3.79 0.47 -5.84
C PHE A 136 4.12 1.32 -4.61
N MET A 137 3.92 0.81 -3.39
CA MET A 137 4.33 1.51 -2.16
C MET A 137 5.85 1.67 -2.07
N ILE A 138 6.60 0.60 -2.33
CA ILE A 138 8.07 0.60 -2.34
C ILE A 138 8.60 1.56 -3.40
N MET A 139 8.04 1.50 -4.62
CA MET A 139 8.44 2.37 -5.72
C MET A 139 8.09 3.85 -5.49
N SER A 140 7.04 4.12 -4.70
CA SER A 140 6.64 5.50 -4.39
C SER A 140 7.54 6.13 -3.32
N ASP A 141 7.85 5.41 -2.25
CA ASP A 141 8.69 5.90 -1.15
C ASP A 141 9.27 4.71 -0.35
N PRO A 142 10.44 4.18 -0.73
CA PRO A 142 11.01 2.99 -0.10
C PRO A 142 11.42 3.26 1.35
N HIS A 143 11.86 4.49 1.68
CA HIS A 143 12.23 4.88 3.03
C HIS A 143 11.03 4.84 3.96
N ARG A 144 9.89 5.39 3.51
CA ARG A 144 8.66 5.35 4.29
C ARG A 144 8.08 3.94 4.37
N TYR A 145 8.10 3.19 3.27
CA TYR A 145 7.58 1.83 3.29
C TYR A 145 8.33 0.99 4.33
N PHE A 146 9.65 0.85 4.20
CA PHE A 146 10.43 0.01 5.12
C PHE A 146 10.59 0.60 6.53
N GLY A 147 10.44 1.92 6.70
CA GLY A 147 10.56 2.57 8.01
C GLY A 147 9.24 2.69 8.81
N GLN A 148 8.08 2.56 8.16
CA GLN A 148 6.78 2.83 8.81
C GLN A 148 5.67 1.86 8.41
N ALA A 149 5.57 1.48 7.13
CA ALA A 149 4.46 0.67 6.64
C ALA A 149 4.74 -0.82 6.75
N TRP A 150 5.96 -1.23 6.44
CA TRP A 150 6.43 -2.60 6.48
C TRP A 150 6.46 -3.11 7.92
N GLN A 151 5.60 -4.08 8.21
CA GLN A 151 5.42 -4.68 9.53
C GLN A 151 6.12 -6.04 9.64
N ASP A 152 7.27 -6.20 8.96
CA ASP A 152 8.08 -7.43 8.93
C ASP A 152 7.33 -8.70 8.46
N HIS A 153 6.33 -8.57 7.61
CA HIS A 153 5.43 -9.67 7.20
C HIS A 153 6.02 -10.65 6.17
N TRP A 154 7.21 -10.37 5.62
CA TRP A 154 7.82 -11.21 4.58
C TRP A 154 9.34 -11.07 4.59
N GLY A 155 10.05 -12.16 4.26
CA GLY A 155 11.50 -12.28 4.45
C GLY A 155 12.37 -12.09 3.20
N SER A 156 11.76 -11.98 2.01
CA SER A 156 12.51 -11.81 0.76
C SER A 156 11.65 -11.17 -0.31
N LEU A 157 12.28 -10.44 -1.22
CA LEU A 157 11.64 -9.97 -2.44
C LEU A 157 11.19 -11.13 -3.34
N ALA A 158 10.16 -10.89 -4.14
CA ALA A 158 9.77 -11.79 -5.21
C ALA A 158 10.80 -11.79 -6.34
N ARG A 159 10.72 -12.81 -7.17
CA ARG A 159 11.66 -13.01 -8.27
C ARG A 159 11.43 -11.96 -9.35
N GLY A 160 12.34 -11.00 -9.43
CA GLY A 160 12.32 -9.96 -10.48
C GLY A 160 12.18 -8.56 -9.92
N ASP A 161 11.73 -8.41 -8.66
CA ASP A 161 11.53 -7.12 -7.99
C ASP A 161 12.77 -6.24 -8.06
N ARG A 162 13.94 -6.80 -7.75
CA ARG A 162 15.21 -6.07 -7.86
C ARG A 162 15.42 -5.48 -9.26
N GLN A 163 15.17 -6.26 -10.31
CA GLN A 163 15.34 -5.80 -11.70
C GLN A 163 14.34 -4.69 -12.03
N VAL A 164 13.11 -4.79 -11.52
CA VAL A 164 12.07 -3.76 -11.68
C VAL A 164 12.47 -2.48 -10.94
N TYR A 165 12.86 -2.57 -9.67
CA TYR A 165 13.24 -1.43 -8.86
C TYR A 165 14.48 -0.72 -9.41
N GLU A 166 15.50 -1.48 -9.85
CA GLU A 166 16.66 -0.94 -10.57
C GLU A 166 16.22 -0.26 -11.89
N ALA A 167 15.30 -0.88 -12.64
CA ALA A 167 14.80 -0.30 -13.87
C ALA A 167 14.11 1.05 -13.61
N TYR A 168 13.38 1.23 -12.50
CA TYR A 168 12.75 2.50 -12.15
C TYR A 168 13.65 3.49 -11.38
N GLY A 169 14.91 3.12 -11.11
CA GLY A 169 15.84 3.97 -10.36
C GLY A 169 15.45 4.14 -8.89
N ILE A 170 14.77 3.15 -8.31
CA ILE A 170 14.38 3.15 -6.89
C ILE A 170 15.63 3.02 -6.02
N ASP A 171 15.67 3.77 -4.92
CA ASP A 171 16.70 3.61 -3.91
C ASP A 171 16.54 2.26 -3.20
N LEU A 172 17.54 1.39 -3.39
CA LEU A 172 17.54 0.05 -2.82
C LEU A 172 18.12 0.00 -1.40
N GLU A 173 18.67 1.10 -0.89
CA GLU A 173 19.26 1.13 0.45
C GLU A 173 18.26 0.73 1.56
N PRO A 174 17.02 1.24 1.60
CA PRO A 174 16.02 0.81 2.59
C PRO A 174 15.71 -0.68 2.50
N ILE A 175 15.72 -1.23 1.29
CA ILE A 175 15.39 -2.63 1.01
C ILE A 175 16.48 -3.56 1.53
N ARG A 176 17.75 -3.17 1.34
CA ARG A 176 18.90 -3.91 1.90
C ARG A 176 18.96 -3.78 3.41
N ALA A 177 18.70 -2.60 3.96
CA ALA A 177 18.68 -2.36 5.40
C ALA A 177 17.59 -3.18 6.11
N ALA A 178 16.47 -3.40 5.43
CA ALA A 178 15.39 -4.29 5.85
C ALA A 178 15.77 -5.80 5.82
N GLY A 179 16.89 -6.17 5.17
CA GLY A 179 17.32 -7.57 5.09
C GLY A 179 16.48 -8.45 4.17
N VAL A 180 15.69 -7.85 3.26
CA VAL A 180 14.88 -8.59 2.27
C VAL A 180 15.55 -8.68 0.90
N MET A 181 16.75 -8.09 0.77
CA MET A 181 17.60 -8.13 -0.42
C MET A 181 19.07 -8.33 -0.01
N ASP A 182 19.69 -9.38 -0.55
CA ASP A 182 21.13 -9.68 -0.41
C ASP A 182 22.03 -8.83 -1.34
#